data_AF-L0R5S7-F1
#
_entry.id   AF-L0R5S7-F1
#
_cell.length_a   1.000
_cell.length_b   1.000
_cell.length_c   1.000
_cell.angle_alpha   90.00
_cell.angle_beta   90.00
_cell.angle_gamma   90.00
#
_symmetry.space_group_name_H-M   'P 1'
#
loop_
_entity.id
_entity.type
_entity.pdbx_description
1 polymer ?
#
loop_
_entity_poly.entity_id
_entity_poly.type
_entity_poly.pdbx_seq_one_letter_code
_entity_poly.pdbx_strand_id
1 'polypeptide(L)' 'PGAVALLTLAILDTFDIVTTAANLRASVAVELMHTYSLIHDDLPAMDNDQLRRGEPTNHVKFGKDVA' A
#
# COMPACT_ATOMS: atom_id res chain seq x y z
N PRO A 1 -2.90 -5.06 4.97
CA PRO A 1 -2.87 -4.46 3.61
C PRO A 1 -4.27 -3.95 3.30
N GLY A 2 -4.42 -2.81 2.61
CA GLY A 2 -5.72 -2.26 2.22
C GLY A 2 -6.30 -1.20 3.15
N ALA A 3 -5.58 -0.75 4.17
CA ALA A 3 -6.13 0.22 5.14
C ALA A 3 -6.45 1.57 4.47
N VAL A 4 -5.64 2.01 3.50
CA VAL A 4 -5.83 3.32 2.85
C VAL A 4 -6.90 3.24 1.77
N ALA A 5 -6.97 2.13 1.04
CA ALA A 5 -8.08 1.86 0.13
C ALA A 5 -9.43 1.83 0.88
N LEU A 6 -9.49 1.15 2.03
CA LEU A 6 -10.72 1.06 2.83
C LEU A 6 -11.16 2.43 3.35
N LEU A 7 -10.24 3.29 3.77
CA LEU A 7 -10.59 4.65 4.19
C LEU A 7 -11.29 5.41 3.06
N THR A 8 -10.78 5.32 1.83
CA THR A 8 -11.39 5.99 0.67
C THR A 8 -12.80 5.45 0.40
N LEU A 9 -12.99 4.13 0.46
CA LEU A 9 -14.31 3.52 0.27
C LEU A 9 -15.29 3.86 1.40
N ALA A 10 -14.82 3.89 2.66
CA ALA A 10 -15.64 4.28 3.81
C ALA A 10 -16.10 5.74 3.71
N ILE A 11 -15.27 6.63 3.18
CA ILE A 11 -15.66 8.02 2.90
C ILE A 11 -16.78 8.06 1.87
N LEU A 12 -16.69 7.29 0.78
CA LEU A 12 -17.77 7.23 -0.22
C LEU A 12 -19.09 6.77 0.40
N ASP A 13 -19.04 5.71 1.21
CA ASP A 13 -20.20 5.19 1.93
C ASP A 13 -20.81 6.23 2.90
N THR A 14 -19.97 6.96 3.64
CA THR A 14 -20.40 8.01 4.58
C THR A 14 -21.17 9.14 3.88
N PHE A 15 -20.89 9.40 2.60
CA PHE A 15 -21.56 10.42 1.79
C PHE A 15 -22.64 9.86 0.86
N ASP A 16 -23.07 8.61 1.08
CA ASP A 16 -24.04 7.90 0.22
C ASP A 16 -23.63 7.87 -1.26
N ILE A 17 -22.33 7.89 -1.54
CA ILE A 17 -21.78 7.82 -2.90
C ILE A 17 -21.62 6.35 -3.27
N VAL A 18 -22.35 5.92 -4.30
CA VAL A 18 -22.27 4.56 -4.83
C VAL A 18 -20.84 4.25 -5.29
N THR A 19 -20.31 3.11 -4.85
CA THR A 19 -19.01 2.62 -5.34
C THR A 19 -19.14 2.26 -6.82
N THR A 20 -18.27 2.84 -7.63
CA THR A 20 -18.18 2.61 -9.08
C THR A 20 -16.81 2.05 -9.42
N ALA A 21 -16.65 1.53 -10.64
CA ALA A 21 -15.34 1.12 -11.11
C ALA A 21 -14.31 2.27 -11.15
N ALA A 22 -14.74 3.53 -11.24
CA ALA A 22 -13.84 4.68 -11.26
C ALA A 22 -13.28 4.98 -9.87
N ASN A 23 -14.13 5.10 -8.86
CA ASN A 23 -13.69 5.41 -7.50
C ASN A 23 -12.99 4.20 -6.83
N LEU A 24 -13.37 2.96 -7.16
CA LEU A 24 -12.63 1.77 -6.75
C LEU A 24 -11.20 1.79 -7.30
N ARG A 25 -11.02 2.15 -8.58
CA ARG A 25 -9.68 2.31 -9.18
C ARG A 25 -8.88 3.41 -8.48
N ALA A 26 -9.51 4.52 -8.10
CA ALA A 26 -8.86 5.57 -7.33
C ALA A 26 -8.39 5.08 -5.95
N SER A 27 -9.25 4.38 -5.20
CA SER A 27 -8.90 3.79 -3.90
C SER A 27 -7.72 2.82 -4.01
N VAL A 28 -7.70 1.98 -5.05
CA VAL A 28 -6.60 1.05 -5.31
C VAL A 28 -5.33 1.79 -5.70
N ALA A 29 -5.41 2.84 -6.53
CA ALA A 29 -4.24 3.62 -6.92
C ALA A 29 -3.53 4.24 -5.70
N VAL A 30 -4.28 4.73 -4.72
CA VAL A 30 -3.71 5.26 -3.47
C VAL A 30 -3.02 4.16 -2.65
N GLU A 31 -3.63 2.98 -2.52
CA GLU A 31 -3.01 1.86 -1.81
C GLU A 31 -1.75 1.33 -2.52
N LEU A 32 -1.71 1.37 -3.85
CA LEU A 32 -0.51 1.05 -4.62
C LEU A 32 0.62 2.03 -4.33
N MET A 33 0.35 3.34 -4.33
CA MET A 33 1.35 4.35 -3.96
C MET A 33 1.83 4.18 -2.53
N HIS A 34 0.92 3.90 -1.59
CA HIS A 34 1.28 3.61 -0.21
C HIS A 34 2.15 2.35 -0.10
N THR A 35 1.83 1.30 -0.85
CA THR A 35 2.62 0.05 -0.85
C THR A 35 4.01 0.29 -1.44
N TYR A 36 4.10 1.09 -2.52
CA TYR A 36 5.36 1.51 -3.10
C TYR A 36 6.25 2.25 -2.09
N SER A 37 5.68 3.21 -1.34
CA SER A 37 6.46 3.95 -0.35
C SER A 37 7.02 3.01 0.72
N LEU A 38 6.20 2.08 1.24
CA LEU A 38 6.64 1.10 2.23
C LEU A 38 7.77 0.20 1.73
N ILE A 39 7.75 -0.21 0.46
CA ILE A 39 8.84 -1.03 -0.11
C ILE A 39 10.15 -0.26 -0.09
N HIS A 40 10.11 1.02 -0.46
CA HIS A 40 11.29 1.89 -0.46
C HIS A 40 11.76 2.24 0.95
N ASP A 41 10.83 2.48 1.87
CA ASP A 41 11.14 2.73 3.29
C ASP A 41 11.84 1.52 3.92
N ASP A 42 11.44 0.30 3.54
CA ASP A 42 12.07 -0.93 4.04
C ASP A 42 13.51 -1.13 3.53
N LEU A 43 13.99 -0.39 2.52
CA LEU A 43 15.32 -0.62 1.93
C LEU A 43 16.46 -0.40 2.95
N PRO A 44 17.63 -1.06 2.76
CA PRO A 44 18.77 -0.91 3.66
C PRO A 44 19.31 0.52 3.84
N ALA A 45 19.02 1.40 2.89
CA ALA A 45 19.43 2.80 2.91
C ALA A 45 18.44 3.72 3.66
N MET A 46 17.26 3.21 3.99
CA MET A 46 16.18 3.90 4.68
C MET A 46 16.04 3.27 6.08
N ASP A 47 14.96 2.53 6.33
CA ASP A 47 14.69 1.94 7.66
C ASP A 47 15.39 0.58 7.85
N ASN A 48 15.81 -0.06 6.75
CA ASN A 48 16.47 -1.37 6.76
C ASN A 48 15.66 -2.46 7.49
N ASP A 49 14.34 -2.38 7.37
CA ASP A 49 13.42 -3.33 8.00
C ASP A 49 13.51 -4.70 7.32
N GLN A 50 13.73 -5.75 8.12
CA GLN A 50 13.79 -7.12 7.60
C GLN A 50 12.43 -7.80 7.50
N LEU A 51 11.48 -7.37 8.32
CA LEU A 51 10.13 -7.92 8.38
C LEU A 51 9.10 -6.79 8.36
N ARG A 52 8.02 -6.98 7.60
CA ARG A 52 6.83 -6.13 7.65
C ARG A 52 5.59 -6.99 7.76
N ARG A 53 4.79 -6.73 8.79
CA ARG A 53 3.55 -7.49 9.09
C ARG A 53 3.81 -9.00 9.26
N GLY A 54 4.95 -9.35 9.86
CA GLY A 54 5.34 -10.75 10.12
C GLY A 54 5.99 -11.48 8.93
N GLU A 55 6.06 -10.84 7.76
CA GLU A 55 6.61 -11.42 6.53
C GLU A 55 7.92 -10.71 6.12
N PRO A 56 8.84 -11.39 5.41
CA PRO A 56 10.03 -10.76 4.85
C PRO A 56 9.70 -9.56 3.96
N THR A 57 10.44 -8.46 4.15
CA THR A 57 10.32 -7.27 3.28
C THR A 57 10.80 -7.56 1.86
N ASN A 58 10.42 -6.71 0.91
CA ASN A 58 10.65 -6.97 -0.52
C ASN A 58 12.14 -7.17 -0.83
N HIS A 59 13.00 -6.29 -0.31
CA HIS A 59 14.44 -6.36 -0.55
C HIS A 59 15.10 -7.59 0.10
N VAL A 60 14.57 -8.07 1.23
CA VAL A 60 15.05 -9.31 1.88
C VAL A 60 14.66 -10.53 1.04
N LYS A 61 13.45 -10.52 0.48
CA LYS A 61 12.92 -11.66 -0.28
C LYS A 61 13.43 -11.76 -1.72
N PHE A 62 13.56 -10.62 -2.41
CA PHE A 62 13.82 -10.57 -3.84
C PHE A 62 15.10 -9.81 -4.20
N GLY A 63 15.74 -9.16 -3.24
CA GLY A 63 16.92 -8.32 -3.45
C GLY A 63 16.54 -6.85 -3.66
N LYS A 64 17.46 -5.95 -3.25
CA LYS A 64 17.28 -4.50 -3.30
C LYS A 64 17.17 -3.90 -4.70
N ASP A 65 17.64 -4.60 -5.74
CA ASP A 65 17.60 -4.09 -7.11
C ASP A 65 16.21 -4.31 -7.77
N VAL A 66 15.37 -5.14 -7.14
CA VAL A 66 13.98 -5.43 -7.55
C VAL A 66 12.97 -4.66 -6.71
N ALA A 67 13.33 -4.37 -5.46
CA ALA A 67 12.54 -3.63 -4.48
C ALA A 67 12.58 -2.12 -4.74
#